data_AF-A0A8J3LZ04-F1
#
_entry.id   AF-A0A8J3LZ04-F1
#
_cell.length_a   1.000
_cell.length_b   1.000
_cell.length_c   1.000
_cell.angle_alpha   90.00
_cell.angle_beta   90.00
_cell.angle_gamma   90.00
#
_symmetry.space_group_name_H-M   'P 1'
#
loop_
_entity.id
_entity.type
_entity.pdbx_description
1 polymer ?
#
loop_
_entity_poly.entity_id
_entity_poly.type
_entity_poly.pdbx_seq_one_letter_code
_entity_poly.pdbx_strand_id
1 'polypeptide(L)'
;MRAFINGTSVRIDLVHTPDDALKVVRLALAAGLPGITINHSGDSGRGLQIDVAPVPGTFASEALAALVYVVAEINGITSEKLIESWRGRVNLPATVADEAVE
;
A
#
# COMPACT_ATOMS: atom_id res chain seq x y z
N MET A 1 1.00 -2.21 12.92
CA MET A 1 0.61 -1.58 11.63
C MET A 1 -0.09 -2.63 10.76
N ARG A 2 -1.12 -2.26 10.01
CA ARG A 2 -1.76 -3.15 9.02
C ARG A 2 -1.96 -2.37 7.72
N ALA A 3 -1.57 -2.95 6.59
CA ALA A 3 -1.72 -2.32 5.27
C ALA A 3 -2.45 -3.25 4.29
N PHE A 4 -3.30 -2.69 3.44
CA PHE A 4 -4.02 -3.42 2.39
C PHE A 4 -4.35 -2.51 1.21
N ILE A 5 -4.41 -3.09 0.01
CA ILE A 5 -4.87 -2.39 -1.21
C ILE A 5 -6.40 -2.29 -1.20
N ASN A 6 -6.94 -1.11 -1.51
CA ASN A 6 -8.35 -0.79 -1.64
C ASN A 6 -8.60 -0.08 -2.98
N GLY A 7 -8.99 -0.83 -4.01
CA GLY A 7 -9.16 -0.28 -5.35
C GLY A 7 -7.83 0.22 -5.91
N THR A 8 -7.72 1.53 -6.18
CA THR A 8 -6.51 2.17 -6.69
C THR A 8 -5.65 2.80 -5.61
N SER A 9 -5.92 2.55 -4.33
CA SER A 9 -5.13 3.10 -3.21
C SER A 9 -4.72 2.01 -2.22
N VAL A 10 -3.82 2.33 -1.31
CA VAL A 10 -3.45 1.50 -0.16
C VAL A 10 -3.96 2.19 1.10
N ARG A 11 -4.63 1.44 1.97
CA ARG A 11 -4.98 1.90 3.31
C ARG A 11 -4.02 1.28 4.33
N ILE A 12 -3.53 2.11 5.24
CA ILE A 12 -2.61 1.73 6.30
C ILE A 12 -3.19 2.19 7.62
N ASP A 13 -3.56 1.22 8.46
CA ASP A 13 -4.04 1.46 9.81
C ASP A 13 -2.86 1.43 10.80
N LEU A 14 -2.65 2.57 11.44
CA LEU A 14 -1.63 2.82 12.45
C LEU A 14 -2.27 2.92 13.82
N VAL A 15 -1.85 2.06 14.75
CA VAL A 15 -2.16 2.15 16.19
C VAL A 15 -0.92 2.60 16.98
N HIS A 16 0.04 3.23 16.28
CA HIS A 16 1.40 3.47 16.77
C HIS A 16 1.80 4.96 16.68
N THR A 17 3.08 5.24 16.93
CA THR A 17 3.65 6.56 17.15
C THR A 17 3.75 7.40 15.86
N PRO A 18 3.95 8.72 15.97
CA PRO A 18 4.18 9.61 14.81
C PRO A 18 5.33 9.17 13.89
N ASP A 19 6.35 8.48 14.42
CA ASP A 19 7.50 7.99 13.64
C ASP A 19 7.08 6.93 12.61
N ASP A 20 6.10 6.10 12.95
CA ASP A 20 5.56 5.10 12.02
C ASP A 20 4.78 5.75 10.88
N ALA A 21 4.06 6.85 11.15
CA ALA A 21 3.41 7.63 10.11
C ALA A 21 4.46 8.26 9.17
N LEU A 22 5.53 8.82 9.71
CA LEU A 22 6.62 9.39 8.91
C LEU A 22 7.31 8.33 8.04
N LYS A 23 7.51 7.12 8.57
CA LYS A 23 8.05 5.99 7.80
C LYS A 23 7.15 5.65 6.60
N VAL A 24 5.84 5.55 6.82
CA VAL A 24 4.86 5.30 5.76
C VAL A 24 4.92 6.39 4.68
N VAL A 25 4.92 7.66 5.08
CA VAL A 25 4.97 8.78 4.13
C VAL A 25 6.24 8.74 3.29
N ARG A 26 7.40 8.50 3.91
CA ARG A 26 8.69 8.41 3.20
C ARG A 26 8.70 7.25 2.20
N LEU A 27 8.18 6.10 2.61
CA LEU A 27 8.10 4.90 1.78
C LEU A 27 7.17 5.12 0.57
N ALA A 28 5.99 5.71 0.79
CA ALA A 28 5.05 6.03 -0.28
C ALA A 28 5.63 7.02 -1.29
N LEU A 29 6.31 8.07 -0.84
CA LEU A 29 6.97 9.03 -1.72
C LEU A 29 8.12 8.39 -2.52
N ALA A 30 8.92 7.52 -1.89
CA ALA A 30 9.98 6.79 -2.58
C ALA A 30 9.43 5.83 -3.65
N ALA A 31 8.22 5.30 -3.45
CA ALA A 31 7.50 4.46 -4.42
C ALA A 31 6.76 5.28 -5.50
N GLY A 32 6.86 6.60 -5.51
CA GLY A 32 6.18 7.45 -6.51
C GLY A 32 4.67 7.62 -6.27
N LEU A 33 4.21 7.49 -5.03
CA LEU A 33 2.79 7.60 -4.63
C LEU A 33 2.55 8.89 -3.81
N PRO A 34 2.44 10.07 -4.46
CA PRO A 34 2.31 11.34 -3.75
C PRO A 34 0.89 11.61 -3.22
N GLY A 35 -0.11 10.81 -3.62
CA GLY A 35 -1.49 10.96 -3.15
C GLY A 35 -1.67 10.43 -1.74
N ILE A 36 -1.18 11.16 -0.73
CA ILE A 36 -1.20 10.74 0.67
C ILE A 36 -2.25 11.54 1.45
N THR A 37 -3.24 10.85 2.01
CA THR A 37 -4.22 11.42 2.94
C THR A 37 -4.07 10.78 4.31
N ILE A 38 -4.01 11.60 5.37
CA ILE A 38 -3.92 11.13 6.75
C ILE A 38 -5.22 11.50 7.47
N ASN A 39 -5.90 10.51 8.01
CA ASN A 39 -7.15 10.63 8.75
C ASN A 39 -6.98 10.02 10.16
N HIS A 40 -7.85 10.38 11.10
CA HIS A 40 -7.96 9.67 12.37
C HIS A 40 -8.76 8.37 12.19
N SER A 41 -8.32 7.27 12.80
CA SER A 41 -9.06 5.99 12.73
C SER A 41 -10.19 5.97 13.77
N GLY A 42 -11.43 6.24 13.32
CA GLY A 42 -12.65 6.15 14.12
C GLY A 42 -12.76 7.18 15.27
N ASP A 43 -13.88 7.12 16.00
CA ASP A 43 -14.25 8.11 17.04
C ASP A 43 -13.31 8.14 18.25
N SER A 44 -12.47 7.11 18.42
CA SER A 44 -11.58 6.99 19.58
C SER A 44 -10.29 7.81 19.47
N GLY A 45 -9.93 8.30 18.28
CA GLY A 45 -8.71 9.10 18.05
C GLY A 45 -7.37 8.39 18.33
N ARG A 46 -7.40 7.08 18.66
CA ARG A 46 -6.23 6.30 19.09
C ARG A 46 -5.37 5.75 17.95
N GLY A 47 -5.77 5.98 16.70
CA GLY A 47 -5.04 5.54 15.53
C GLY A 47 -5.11 6.53 14.38
N LEU A 48 -4.23 6.32 13.40
CA LEU A 48 -4.19 7.04 12.14
C LEU A 48 -4.52 6.07 11.01
N GLN A 49 -5.32 6.53 10.06
CA GLN A 49 -5.54 5.87 8.78
C GLN A 49 -4.79 6.68 7.72
N ILE A 50 -3.86 6.05 7.03
CA ILE A 50 -3.15 6.67 5.90
C ILE A 50 -3.62 6.01 4.62
N ASP A 51 -4.24 6.79 3.74
CA ASP A 51 -4.60 6.37 2.39
C ASP A 51 -3.54 6.89 1.42
N VAL A 52 -2.95 6.00 0.63
CA VAL A 52 -1.87 6.28 -0.33
C VAL A 52 -2.34 5.92 -1.74
N ALA A 53 -2.19 6.83 -2.70
CA ALA A 53 -2.66 6.66 -4.07
C ALA A 53 -1.59 7.04 -5.11
N PRO A 54 -1.64 6.44 -6.32
CA PRO A 54 -0.77 6.77 -7.43
C PRO A 54 -1.11 8.14 -8.02
N VAL A 55 -0.22 8.64 -8.87
CA VAL A 55 -0.44 9.87 -9.64
C VAL A 55 -1.55 9.62 -10.67
N PRO A 56 -2.47 10.58 -10.89
CA PRO A 56 -3.40 10.51 -12.02
C PRO A 56 -2.65 10.34 -13.35
N GLY A 57 -3.03 9.33 -14.13
CA GLY A 57 -2.40 9.02 -15.42
C GLY A 57 -1.24 8.02 -15.37
N THR A 58 -0.84 7.53 -14.19
CA THR A 58 0.07 6.38 -14.07
C THR A 58 -0.56 5.11 -14.64
N PHE A 59 0.23 4.27 -15.31
CA PHE A 59 -0.24 2.99 -15.82
C PHE A 59 -0.71 2.09 -14.67
N ALA A 60 -1.76 1.30 -14.92
CA ALA A 60 -2.38 0.49 -13.88
C ALA A 60 -1.40 -0.52 -13.25
N SER A 61 -0.46 -1.07 -14.03
CA SER A 61 0.55 -2.00 -13.53
C SER A 61 1.63 -1.31 -12.71
N GLU A 62 2.16 -0.17 -13.15
CA GLU A 62 3.11 0.64 -12.38
C GLU A 62 2.53 1.09 -11.04
N ALA A 63 1.29 1.59 -11.07
CA ALA A 63 0.56 1.98 -9.88
C ALA A 63 0.43 0.80 -8.91
N LEU A 64 0.10 -0.39 -9.42
CA LEU A 64 -0.07 -1.57 -8.59
C LEU A 64 1.27 -2.11 -8.06
N ALA A 65 2.34 -2.10 -8.85
CA ALA A 65 3.68 -2.47 -8.41
C ALA A 65 4.14 -1.59 -7.24
N ALA A 66 3.95 -0.27 -7.35
CA ALA A 66 4.25 0.67 -6.29
C ALA A 66 3.42 0.40 -5.01
N LEU A 67 2.12 0.12 -5.16
CA LEU A 67 1.24 -0.19 -4.02
C LEU A 67 1.63 -1.52 -3.34
N VAL A 68 1.96 -2.56 -4.12
CA VAL A 68 2.43 -3.86 -3.61
C VAL A 68 3.72 -3.68 -2.82
N TYR A 69 4.69 -2.93 -3.35
CA TYR A 69 5.94 -2.65 -2.69
C TYR A 69 5.73 -2.00 -1.31
N VAL A 70 4.91 -0.94 -1.23
CA VAL A 70 4.60 -0.25 0.03
C VAL A 70 3.98 -1.20 1.06
N VAL A 71 3.02 -2.03 0.65
CA VAL A 71 2.35 -2.98 1.56
C VAL A 71 3.31 -4.07 2.04
N ALA A 72 4.18 -4.58 1.17
CA ALA A 72 5.14 -5.63 1.50
C ALA A 72 6.15 -5.14 2.55
N GLU A 73 6.73 -3.97 2.31
CA GLU A 73 7.69 -3.30 3.20
C GLU A 73 7.09 -2.99 4.58
N ILE A 74 5.83 -2.53 4.62
CA ILE A 74 5.12 -2.30 5.89
C ILE A 74 4.91 -3.60 6.66
N ASN A 75 4.60 -4.69 5.96
CA ASN A 75 4.36 -6.00 6.57
C ASN A 75 5.67 -6.75 6.87
N GLY A 76 6.83 -6.21 6.50
CA GLY A 76 8.14 -6.85 6.72
C GLY A 76 8.34 -8.13 5.90
N ILE A 77 7.74 -8.20 4.72
CA ILE A 77 7.86 -9.32 3.77
C ILE A 77 8.27 -8.80 2.39
N THR A 78 8.63 -9.70 1.49
CA THR A 78 8.94 -9.32 0.10
C THR A 78 7.65 -9.18 -0.72
N SER A 79 7.72 -8.42 -1.82
CA SER A 79 6.61 -8.25 -2.76
C SER A 79 6.13 -9.59 -3.31
N GLU A 80 7.03 -10.52 -3.60
CA GLU A 80 6.70 -11.86 -4.10
C GLU A 80 5.90 -12.64 -3.07
N LYS A 81 6.32 -12.64 -1.80
CA LYS A 81 5.58 -13.29 -0.71
C LYS A 81 4.19 -12.69 -0.53
N LEU A 82 4.06 -11.38 -0.71
CA LEU A 82 2.77 -10.71 -0.65
C LEU A 82 1.87 -11.16 -1.81
N ILE A 83 2.39 -11.16 -3.04
CA ILE A 83 1.67 -11.62 -4.24
C ILE A 83 1.27 -13.09 -4.10
N GLU A 84 2.17 -13.96 -3.65
CA GLU A 84 1.89 -15.37 -3.36
C GLU A 84 0.77 -15.54 -2.34
N SER A 85 0.74 -14.71 -1.29
CA SER A 85 -0.32 -14.73 -0.28
C SER A 85 -1.69 -14.33 -0.84
N TRP A 86 -1.71 -13.60 -1.96
CA TRP A 86 -2.92 -13.16 -2.66
C TRP A 86 -3.34 -14.10 -3.78
N ARG A 87 -2.42 -14.91 -4.32
CA ARG A 87 -2.75 -15.94 -5.31
C ARG A 87 -3.85 -16.86 -4.76
N GLY A 88 -4.98 -16.89 -5.47
CA GLY A 88 -6.18 -17.67 -5.09
C GLY A 88 -7.10 -17.03 -4.06
N ARG A 89 -6.78 -15.82 -3.55
CA ARG A 89 -7.62 -15.08 -2.58
C ARG A 89 -8.13 -13.74 -3.12
N VAL A 90 -7.45 -13.17 -4.10
CA VAL A 90 -7.81 -11.90 -4.74
C VAL A 90 -7.85 -12.13 -6.25
N ASN A 91 -8.90 -11.66 -6.92
CA ASN A 91 -8.91 -11.55 -8.39
C ASN A 91 -7.99 -10.39 -8.78
N LEU A 92 -6.68 -10.65 -8.80
CA LEU A 92 -5.74 -9.73 -9.41
C LEU A 92 -6.02 -9.72 -10.93
N PRO A 93 -6.12 -8.54 -11.58
CA PRO A 93 -6.18 -8.48 -13.03
C PRO A 93 -5.00 -9.29 -13.60
N ALA A 94 -5.25 -10.15 -14.58
CA ALA A 94 -4.27 -11.11 -15.09
C ALA A 94 -2.93 -10.46 -15.51
N THR A 95 -2.97 -9.19 -15.94
CA THR A 95 -1.79 -8.38 -16.30
C THR A 95 -0.80 -8.14 -15.17
N VAL A 96 -1.21 -8.27 -13.90
CA VAL A 96 -0.39 -7.97 -12.73
C VAL A 96 0.35 -9.21 -12.23
N ALA A 97 -0.26 -10.37 -12.40
CA ALA A 97 0.32 -11.64 -11.98
C ALA A 97 1.51 -12.05 -12.87
N ASP A 98 1.56 -11.55 -14.11
CA ASP A 98 2.60 -11.84 -15.09
C ASP A 98 3.74 -10.79 -15.05
N GLU A 99 3.47 -9.50 -14.83
CA GLU A 99 4.51 -8.46 -14.80
C GLU A 99 5.34 -8.44 -13.49
N ALA A 100 4.86 -9.06 -12.41
CA ALA A 100 5.61 -9.16 -11.16
C ALA A 100 6.57 -10.38 -11.10
N VAL A 101 6.72 -11.11 -12.21
CA VAL A 101 7.49 -12.36 -12.31
C VAL A 101 8.74 -12.20 -13.21
N GLU A 102 9.06 -11.00 -13.69
CA GLU A 102 10.27 -10.73 -14.48
C GLU A 102 11.29 -9.85 -13.76
#